data_AF-V8NT09-F1
#
_entry.id   AF-V8NT09-F1
#
_cell.length_a   1.000
_cell.length_b   1.000
_cell.length_c   1.000
_cell.angle_alpha   90.00
_cell.angle_beta   90.00
_cell.angle_gamma   90.00
#
_symmetry.space_group_name_H-M   'P 1'
#
loop_
_entity.id
_entity.type
_entity.pdbx_description
1 polymer ?
#
loop_
_entity_poly.entity_id
_entity_poly.type
_entity_poly.pdbx_seq_one_letter_code
_entity_poly.pdbx_strand_id
1 'polypeptide(L)'
;MEPDGKMYVKYQVIGRNHVAVPTHFFKVLILEKPQGEVELQSYVMPNAPIDENVPLERFLVPIESIERSSGLLFVPNIMKKTTRLKAITAGSSA
;
A
#
# COMPACT_ATOMS: atom_id res chain seq x y z
N MET A 1 -4.84 14.80 -13.62
CA MET A 1 -5.32 16.20 -13.67
C MET A 1 -6.58 16.21 -14.48
N GLU A 2 -7.62 16.85 -13.97
CA GLU A 2 -8.80 17.19 -14.76
C GLU A 2 -8.44 18.32 -15.75
N PRO A 3 -9.29 18.62 -16.76
CA PRO A 3 -9.02 19.67 -17.74
C PRO A 3 -8.78 21.07 -17.15
N ASP A 4 -9.23 21.30 -15.93
CA ASP A 4 -9.01 22.53 -15.15
C ASP A 4 -7.67 22.56 -14.40
N GLY A 5 -6.86 21.52 -14.55
CA GLY A 5 -5.56 21.36 -13.90
C GLY A 5 -5.62 21.04 -12.40
N LYS A 6 -6.81 20.83 -11.84
CA LYS A 6 -6.98 20.48 -10.44
C LYS A 6 -6.96 18.97 -10.23
N MET A 7 -6.68 18.60 -8.99
CA MET A 7 -6.66 17.21 -8.53
C MET A 7 -7.89 16.96 -7.67
N TYR A 8 -8.64 15.91 -7.99
CA TYR A 8 -9.87 15.55 -7.31
C TYR A 8 -9.81 14.10 -6.87
N VAL A 9 -10.43 13.83 -5.73
CA VAL A 9 -10.76 12.46 -5.32
C VAL A 9 -12.21 12.21 -5.71
N LYS A 10 -12.45 11.19 -6.52
CA LYS A 10 -13.78 10.76 -6.96
C LYS A 10 -13.91 9.26 -6.69
N TYR A 11 -15.02 8.86 -6.10
CA TYR A 11 -15.36 7.46 -5.88
C TYR A 11 -16.87 7.27 -5.94
N GLN A 12 -17.30 6.08 -6.36
CA GLN A 12 -18.71 5.72 -6.38
C GLN A 12 -19.21 5.45 -4.94
N VAL A 13 -20.48 5.77 -4.69
CA VAL A 13 -21.21 5.27 -3.53
C VAL A 13 -22.37 4.38 -4.00
N ILE A 14 -22.65 3.30 -3.27
CA ILE A 14 -23.67 2.31 -3.65
C ILE A 14 -24.71 2.08 -2.55
N GLY A 15 -25.94 1.75 -2.97
CA GLY A 15 -27.05 1.41 -2.09
C GLY A 15 -27.61 2.59 -1.28
N ARG A 16 -28.63 2.31 -0.47
CA ARG A 16 -29.32 3.32 0.35
C ARG A 16 -28.43 3.99 1.41
N ASN A 17 -27.37 3.29 1.81
CA ASN A 17 -26.46 3.75 2.85
C ASN A 17 -25.21 4.44 2.30
N HIS A 18 -25.15 4.68 0.98
CA HIS A 18 -24.02 5.33 0.32
C HIS A 18 -22.67 4.69 0.65
N VAL A 19 -22.60 3.36 0.58
CA VAL A 19 -21.36 2.62 0.86
C VAL A 19 -20.30 3.02 -0.17
N ALA A 20 -19.17 3.55 0.29
CA ALA A 20 -18.08 4.01 -0.57
C ALA A 20 -17.38 2.82 -1.25
N VAL A 21 -17.15 2.93 -2.56
CA VAL A 21 -16.38 1.99 -3.36
C VAL A 21 -14.94 2.50 -3.46
N PRO A 22 -13.94 1.81 -2.88
CA PRO A 22 -12.55 2.25 -2.93
C PRO A 22 -12.04 2.31 -4.37
N THR A 23 -11.17 3.29 -4.68
CA THR A 23 -10.48 3.35 -5.98
C THR A 23 -9.29 2.40 -6.02
N HIS A 24 -8.64 2.19 -4.88
CA HIS A 24 -7.51 1.30 -4.68
C HIS A 24 -7.63 0.60 -3.34
N PHE A 25 -7.01 -0.57 -3.24
CA PHE A 25 -6.78 -1.28 -1.99
C PHE A 25 -5.29 -1.30 -1.69
N PHE A 26 -4.94 -1.41 -0.42
CA PHE A 26 -3.56 -1.63 0.00
C PHE A 26 -3.46 -2.81 0.95
N LYS A 27 -2.28 -3.43 0.99
CA LYS A 27 -1.93 -4.47 1.95
C LYS A 27 -0.50 -4.25 2.42
N VAL A 28 -0.32 -4.10 3.73
CA VAL A 28 1.01 -4.05 4.38
C VAL A 28 1.25 -5.39 5.05
N LEU A 29 2.32 -6.06 4.66
CA LEU A 29 2.80 -7.30 5.25
C LEU A 29 3.97 -6.98 6.17
N ILE A 30 3.89 -7.50 7.39
CA ILE A 30 4.95 -7.44 8.40
C ILE A 30 5.37 -8.88 8.66
N LEU A 31 6.58 -9.24 8.23
CA LEU A 31 7.09 -10.60 8.25
C LEU A 31 8.24 -10.67 9.26
N GLU A 32 8.06 -11.41 10.35
CA GLU A 32 9.11 -11.66 11.33
C GLU A 32 9.85 -12.94 10.98
N LYS A 33 11.17 -12.85 10.76
CA LYS A 33 12.04 -14.00 10.50
C LYS A 33 12.54 -14.59 11.81
N PRO A 34 12.89 -15.90 11.86
CA PRO A 34 13.34 -16.57 13.08
C PRO A 34 14.54 -15.93 13.82
N GLN A 35 15.28 -15.04 13.16
CA GLN A 35 16.44 -14.33 13.71
C GLN A 35 16.11 -12.91 14.20
N GLY A 36 14.83 -12.55 14.27
CA GLY A 36 14.34 -11.23 14.71
C GLY A 36 14.43 -10.12 13.66
N GLU A 37 14.83 -10.46 12.42
CA GLU A 37 14.72 -9.55 11.28
C GLU A 37 13.25 -9.37 10.91
N VAL A 38 12.84 -8.12 10.68
CA VAL A 38 11.50 -7.80 10.21
C VAL A 38 11.58 -7.34 8.76
N GLU A 39 10.84 -8.01 7.90
CA GLU A 39 10.66 -7.62 6.51
C GLU A 39 9.28 -6.96 6.32
N LEU A 40 9.28 -5.81 5.66
CA LEU A 40 8.08 -5.06 5.32
C LEU A 40 7.85 -5.08 3.82
N GLN A 41 6.65 -5.48 3.42
CA GLN A 41 6.21 -5.41 2.03
C GLN A 41 4.88 -4.69 1.96
N SER A 42 4.78 -3.69 1.09
CA SER A 42 3.62 -2.80 1.00
C SER A 42 3.13 -2.78 -0.43
N TYR A 43 1.84 -3.08 -0.61
CA TYR A 43 1.22 -3.21 -1.93
C TYR A 43 0.05 -2.24 -2.06
N VAL A 44 -0.12 -1.65 -3.25
CA VAL A 44 -1.30 -0.88 -3.64
C VAL A 44 -1.81 -1.38 -4.99
N MET A 45 -3.07 -1.76 -5.05
CA MET A 45 -3.73 -2.29 -6.25
C MET A 45 -4.97 -1.47 -6.60
N PRO A 46 -5.24 -1.19 -7.88
CA PRO A 46 -6.49 -0.57 -8.29
C PRO A 46 -7.67 -1.51 -8.02
N ASN A 47 -8.82 -0.96 -7.65
CA ASN A 47 -10.07 -1.71 -7.60
C ASN A 47 -10.65 -1.87 -9.02
N ALA A 48 -9.95 -2.64 -9.83
CA ALA A 48 -10.26 -2.90 -11.23
C ALA A 48 -9.77 -4.32 -11.60
N PRO A 49 -10.24 -4.89 -12.72
CA PRO A 49 -9.70 -6.15 -13.22
C PRO A 49 -8.18 -6.04 -13.45
N ILE A 50 -7.44 -7.01 -12.93
CA ILE A 50 -5.99 -7.14 -13.10
C ILE A 50 -5.73 -8.47 -13.80
N ASP A 51 -4.89 -8.44 -14.83
CA ASP A 51 -4.43 -9.64 -15.53
C ASP A 51 -3.55 -10.49 -14.60
N GLU A 52 -3.85 -11.78 -14.47
CA GLU A 52 -3.14 -12.73 -13.62
C GLU A 52 -1.65 -12.89 -13.98
N ASN A 53 -1.27 -12.56 -15.22
CA ASN A 53 0.11 -12.58 -15.66
C ASN A 53 0.93 -11.38 -15.15
N VAL A 54 0.30 -10.38 -14.53
CA VAL A 54 1.00 -9.23 -13.96
C VAL A 54 1.69 -9.65 -12.65
N PRO A 55 3.03 -9.57 -12.56
CA PRO A 55 3.74 -9.95 -11.34
C PRO A 55 3.33 -9.07 -10.16
N LEU A 56 3.18 -9.67 -8.98
CA LEU A 56 2.73 -8.99 -7.76
C LEU A 56 3.67 -7.84 -7.36
N GLU A 57 4.96 -7.98 -7.67
CA GLU A 57 6.03 -7.02 -7.40
C GLU A 57 5.78 -5.67 -8.08
N ARG A 58 4.98 -5.62 -9.15
CA ARG A 58 4.61 -4.36 -9.81
C ARG A 58 3.72 -3.47 -8.96
N PHE A 59 3.07 -4.03 -7.95
CA PHE A 59 2.20 -3.30 -7.03
C PHE A 59 2.92 -2.89 -5.75
N LEU A 60 4.23 -3.19 -5.62
CA LEU A 60 5.03 -2.75 -4.49
C LEU A 60 5.17 -1.24 -4.46
N VAL A 61 4.91 -0.67 -3.30
CA VAL A 61 5.10 0.76 -3.02
C VAL A 61 5.86 0.92 -1.70
N PRO A 62 6.57 2.04 -1.50
CA PRO A 62 7.07 2.40 -0.18
C PRO A 62 5.92 2.50 0.83
N ILE A 63 6.14 2.01 2.06
CA ILE A 63 5.12 2.05 3.13
C ILE A 63 4.68 3.49 3.42
N GLU A 64 5.60 4.44 3.31
CA GLU A 64 5.38 5.88 3.52
C GLU A 64 4.36 6.45 2.53
N SER A 65 4.25 5.86 1.33
CA SER A 65 3.24 6.25 0.34
C SER A 65 1.83 5.88 0.80
N ILE A 66 1.69 4.70 1.42
CA ILE A 66 0.41 4.25 1.99
C ILE A 66 0.07 5.11 3.22
N GLU A 67 1.02 5.34 4.12
CA GLU A 67 0.82 6.16 5.32
C GLU A 67 0.36 7.58 4.95
N ARG A 68 1.04 8.21 3.98
CA ARG A 68 0.67 9.55 3.49
C ARG A 68 -0.73 9.59 2.86
N SER A 69 -1.12 8.55 2.12
CA SER A 69 -2.39 8.54 1.39
C SER A 69 -3.58 8.10 2.24
N SER A 70 -3.35 7.21 3.22
CA SER A 70 -4.38 6.66 4.10
C SER A 70 -4.57 7.42 5.41
N GLY A 71 -3.58 8.22 5.82
CA GLY A 71 -3.56 8.87 7.13
C GLY A 71 -3.29 7.91 8.29
N LEU A 72 -2.80 6.70 8.01
CA LEU A 72 -2.48 5.67 8.99
C LEU A 72 -0.96 5.61 9.24
N LEU A 73 -0.56 5.04 10.37
CA LEU A 73 0.83 4.78 10.73
C LEU A 73 0.95 3.32 11.14
N PHE A 74 1.66 2.50 10.35
CA PHE A 74 1.56 1.05 10.47
C PHE A 74 2.58 0.43 11.44
N VAL A 75 3.64 1.15 11.80
CA VAL A 75 4.75 0.56 12.59
C VAL A 75 5.46 1.55 13.55
N PRO A 76 4.76 2.39 14.34
CA PRO A 76 5.44 3.32 15.26
C PRO A 76 6.35 2.62 16.28
N ASN A 77 6.01 1.39 16.67
CA ASN A 77 6.71 0.62 17.70
C ASN A 77 7.70 -0.40 17.16
N ILE A 78 7.54 -0.87 15.92
CA ILE A 78 8.44 -1.85 15.31
C ILE A 78 9.76 -1.18 14.90
N MET A 79 9.69 0.05 14.37
CA MET A 79 10.90 0.86 14.09
C MET A 79 11.72 1.17 15.36
N LYS A 80 11.08 1.20 16.54
CA LYS A 80 11.76 1.46 17.82
C LYS A 80 12.40 0.22 18.43
N LYS A 81 11.96 -0.98 18.05
CA LYS A 81 12.33 -2.25 18.71
C LYS A 81 13.25 -3.13 17.86
N THR A 82 13.28 -2.98 16.54
CA THR A 82 14.12 -3.83 15.68
C THR A 82 15.31 -3.07 15.12
N THR A 83 16.50 -3.65 15.26
CA THR A 83 17.75 -3.12 14.72
C THR A 83 18.00 -3.57 13.27
N ARG A 84 17.14 -4.44 12.71
CA ARG A 84 17.25 -5.00 11.35
C ARG A 84 15.88 -5.02 10.66
N LEU A 85 15.57 -3.92 9.99
CA LEU A 85 14.36 -3.76 9.18
C LEU A 85 14.73 -3.77 7.70
N LYS A 86 14.06 -4.63 6.92
CA LYS A 86 14.21 -4.68 5.45
C LYS A 86 12.89 -4.28 4.80
N ALA A 87 12.83 -3.09 4.22
CA ALA A 87 11.69 -2.65 3.42
C ALA A 87 11.92 -3.05 1.96
N ILE A 88 10.98 -3.81 1.38
CA ILE A 88 11.03 -4.20 -0.04
C ILE A 88 10.22 -3.20 -0.86
N THR A 89 10.87 -2.62 -1.85
CA THR A 89 10.27 -1.69 -2.83
C THR A 89 10.56 -2.19 -4.24
N ALA A 90 9.72 -1.78 -5.20
CA ALA A 90 9.93 -2.08 -6.62
C ALA A 90 11.28 -1.48 -7.08
N GLY A 91 12.32 -2.33 -7.14
CA GLY A 91 13.70 -1.94 -7.47
C GLY A 91 14.78 -2.49 -6.54
N SER A 92 14.41 -3.08 -5.40
CA SER A 92 15.37 -3.63 -4.42
C SER A 92 15.77 -5.10 -4.67
N SER A 93 15.39 -5.65 -5.83
CA SER A 93 15.79 -6.99 -6.27
C SER A 93 17.15 -6.90 -7.00
N ALA A 94 18.23 -6.92 -6.22
CA ALA A 94 19.56 -7.31 -6.64
C ALA A 94 20.17 -8.21 -5.57
#